data_AF-A0A183HAM0-F1
#
_entry.id   AF-A0A183HAM0-F1
#
_cell.length_a   1.000
_cell.length_b   1.000
_cell.length_c   1.000
_cell.angle_alpha   90.00
_cell.angle_beta   90.00
_cell.angle_gamma   90.00
#
_symmetry.space_group_name_H-M   'P 1'
#
loop_
_entity.id
_entity.type
_entity.pdbx_description
1 polymer ?
#
loop_
_entity_poly.entity_id
_entity_poly.type
_entity_poly.pdbx_seq_one_letter_code
_entity_poly.pdbx_strand_id
1 'polypeptide(L)'
;MIYQWRHLVFGFYREQSPINDSLEDKCIQNLVPSDILASSTVEAKIAKMHMNQEIELETGTPMVLFDLKTTLIRISSYIITNDSLTKEDKKNLLSFIYQIVLYAGIVRSAIVAALHMPLSQLDGTRNLKLSNEVFTMVMKSVIKRFFSRHYLKAEDILVEDGAEVDFEKALHYTCTDLSRLTAQLWHECGIHKYDQGNCINRATFMEIYKLLTNDDELSLKFLPHIHIEKWVDAVLRWFPCKNFAENLHNEPLSWRRFTLLTLPKNYDDLFAGFFGRACIACGLVPRMPFICLLCAQIVCLDSCCTIRSRELTSANENISANEVERHTVICSSGVGCFLSLNTSLIVIVCDRRAALWGSVYLDAHGEEDRNLRRGKPLFLSKRRVERLMADWEMQTFEHLIVNFFN
;
A
#
# COMPACT_ATOMS: atom_id res chain seq x y z
N MET A 1 -6.35 2.56 23.73
CA MET A 1 -6.60 1.80 22.49
C MET A 1 -7.91 1.02 22.59
N ILE A 2 -9.05 1.69 22.49
CA ILE A 2 -10.35 1.06 22.24
C ILE A 2 -11.01 1.95 21.19
N TYR A 3 -10.73 1.70 19.92
CA TYR A 3 -11.43 2.39 18.83
C TYR A 3 -12.82 1.77 18.66
N GLN A 4 -13.79 2.62 18.37
CA GLN A 4 -15.22 2.33 18.24
C GLN A 4 -15.52 1.44 17.01
N TRP A 5 -15.20 0.15 17.09
CA TRP A 5 -15.59 -0.88 16.12
C TRP A 5 -17.11 -1.20 16.10
N ARG A 6 -17.93 -0.43 16.82
CA ARG A 6 -19.36 -0.70 17.02
C ARG A 6 -20.28 -0.25 15.88
N HIS A 7 -19.76 0.47 14.88
CA HIS A 7 -20.58 1.02 13.79
C HIS A 7 -20.13 0.59 12.38
N LEU A 8 -19.30 -0.46 12.28
CA LEU A 8 -18.96 -1.08 11.00
C LEU A 8 -19.95 -2.23 10.73
N VAL A 9 -21.01 -1.94 9.98
CA VAL A 9 -22.01 -2.95 9.57
C VAL A 9 -21.68 -3.44 8.16
N PHE A 10 -21.64 -4.75 7.99
CA PHE A 10 -21.40 -5.44 6.71
C PHE A 10 -22.63 -5.46 5.77
N GLY A 11 -23.66 -4.65 6.04
CA GLY A 11 -24.95 -4.76 5.36
C GLY A 11 -25.69 -6.08 5.65
N PHE A 12 -25.35 -6.76 6.75
CA PHE A 12 -26.07 -7.94 7.23
C PHE A 12 -26.27 -7.80 8.74
N TYR A 13 -27.45 -7.39 9.17
CA TYR A 13 -27.84 -7.54 10.58
C TYR A 13 -28.63 -8.83 10.78
N ARG A 14 -28.31 -9.53 11.86
CA ARG A 14 -29.05 -10.67 12.39
C ARG A 14 -30.08 -10.12 13.35
N GLU A 15 -31.35 -10.46 13.17
CA GLU A 15 -32.43 -10.05 14.08
C GLU A 15 -32.04 -10.34 15.54
N GLN A 16 -31.91 -9.28 16.33
CA GLN A 16 -31.99 -9.37 17.78
C GLN A 16 -33.23 -8.58 18.21
N SER A 17 -34.11 -9.28 18.93
CA SER A 17 -35.35 -8.79 19.51
C SER A 17 -35.13 -7.54 20.38
N PRO A 18 -36.13 -6.63 20.46
CA PRO A 18 -35.93 -5.29 21.01
C PRO A 18 -35.87 -5.33 22.53
N ILE A 19 -34.90 -4.61 23.10
CA ILE A 19 -35.01 -4.08 24.46
C ILE A 19 -35.42 -2.61 24.31
N ASN A 20 -36.60 -2.30 24.85
CA ASN A 20 -37.16 -0.97 25.00
C ASN A 20 -36.13 0.00 25.62
N ASP A 21 -36.00 1.19 25.05
CA ASP A 21 -36.41 2.40 25.75
C ASP A 21 -36.53 3.59 24.77
N SER A 22 -37.80 3.89 24.50
CA SER A 22 -38.46 5.21 24.46
C SER A 22 -37.75 6.44 23.86
N LEU A 23 -38.55 7.09 22.99
CA LEU A 23 -38.63 8.51 22.60
C LEU A 23 -38.24 8.75 21.14
N GLU A 24 -39.21 8.57 20.22
CA GLU A 24 -39.99 9.65 19.57
C GLU A 24 -39.16 10.36 18.47
N ASP A 25 -39.57 10.48 17.21
CA ASP A 25 -40.92 10.52 16.65
C ASP A 25 -40.98 10.21 15.14
N LYS A 26 -41.93 9.34 14.79
CA LYS A 26 -42.92 9.40 13.70
C LYS A 26 -42.53 10.03 12.34
N CYS A 27 -42.49 9.20 11.29
CA CYS A 27 -43.53 9.21 10.24
C CYS A 27 -43.37 7.99 9.30
N ILE A 28 -44.18 6.95 9.47
CA ILE A 28 -44.44 5.94 8.44
C ILE A 28 -45.95 5.82 8.31
N GLN A 29 -46.48 6.13 7.12
CA GLN A 29 -47.74 5.56 6.66
C GLN A 29 -47.63 5.13 5.20
N ASN A 30 -47.84 3.82 5.06
CA ASN A 30 -48.56 3.12 3.99
C ASN A 30 -47.97 3.10 2.58
N LEU A 31 -47.57 1.90 2.13
CA LEU A 31 -48.05 1.27 0.88
C LEU A 31 -47.59 -0.20 0.80
N VAL A 32 -48.52 -1.11 0.51
CA VAL A 32 -48.32 -2.56 0.32
C VAL A 32 -48.05 -2.83 -1.17
N PRO A 33 -47.06 -3.65 -1.56
CA PRO A 33 -46.95 -4.15 -2.93
C PRO A 33 -47.51 -5.58 -3.05
N SER A 34 -48.31 -5.80 -4.08
CA SER A 34 -48.78 -7.11 -4.54
C SER A 34 -47.91 -7.64 -5.68
N ASP A 35 -47.97 -8.97 -5.83
CA ASP A 35 -47.16 -9.88 -6.64
C ASP A 35 -46.97 -9.53 -8.13
N ILE A 36 -45.86 -10.00 -8.74
CA ILE A 36 -45.80 -10.68 -10.06
C ILE A 36 -44.47 -11.44 -10.27
N LEU A 37 -44.60 -12.72 -10.66
CA LEU A 37 -43.63 -13.73 -11.16
C LEU A 37 -42.68 -13.21 -12.28
N ALA A 38 -41.36 -13.48 -12.30
CA ALA A 38 -40.58 -14.72 -12.59
C ALA A 38 -39.95 -14.76 -14.01
N SER A 39 -38.61 -14.75 -14.06
CA SER A 39 -37.77 -15.15 -15.20
C SER A 39 -36.47 -15.78 -14.67
N SER A 40 -36.00 -16.87 -15.31
CA SER A 40 -35.01 -17.82 -14.76
C SER A 40 -33.57 -17.70 -15.32
N THR A 41 -33.21 -16.62 -16.01
CA THR A 41 -31.83 -16.45 -16.51
C THR A 41 -30.88 -15.89 -15.45
N VAL A 42 -29.58 -16.23 -15.53
CA VAL A 42 -28.52 -15.68 -14.65
C VAL A 42 -28.48 -14.14 -14.75
N GLU A 43 -28.73 -13.59 -15.94
CA GLU A 43 -28.88 -12.16 -16.18
C GLU A 43 -30.12 -11.57 -15.48
N ALA A 44 -31.25 -12.30 -15.42
CA ALA A 44 -32.42 -11.89 -14.65
C ALA A 44 -32.19 -11.97 -13.13
N LYS A 45 -31.32 -12.87 -12.66
CA LYS A 45 -30.88 -12.92 -11.26
C LYS A 45 -29.94 -11.76 -10.92
N ILE A 46 -29.04 -11.38 -11.83
CA ILE A 46 -28.18 -10.20 -11.72
C ILE A 46 -29.04 -8.91 -11.75
N ALA A 47 -30.05 -8.85 -12.61
CA ALA A 47 -31.01 -7.74 -12.65
C ALA A 47 -31.90 -7.68 -11.38
N LYS A 48 -32.27 -8.83 -10.79
CA LYS A 48 -32.95 -8.91 -9.50
C LYS A 48 -32.09 -8.40 -8.34
N MET A 49 -30.77 -8.62 -8.39
CA MET A 49 -29.83 -7.98 -7.47
C MET A 49 -29.78 -6.45 -7.65
N HIS A 50 -30.05 -5.95 -8.86
CA HIS A 50 -30.12 -4.51 -9.13
C HIS A 50 -31.45 -3.85 -8.75
N MET A 51 -32.58 -4.57 -8.71
CA MET A 51 -33.91 -3.97 -8.45
C MET A 51 -34.43 -4.09 -7.01
N ASN A 52 -33.85 -4.96 -6.16
CA ASN A 52 -34.24 -5.07 -4.74
C ASN A 52 -33.40 -4.19 -3.80
N GLN A 53 -32.69 -3.17 -4.30
CA GLN A 53 -31.86 -2.26 -3.50
C GLN A 53 -32.33 -0.79 -3.55
N GLU A 54 -33.59 -0.55 -3.87
CA GLU A 54 -34.26 0.64 -3.34
C GLU A 54 -34.71 0.30 -1.91
N ILE A 55 -34.09 0.98 -0.94
CA ILE A 55 -34.20 0.82 0.52
C ILE A 55 -33.13 -0.12 1.11
N GLU A 56 -31.97 0.46 1.41
CA GLU A 56 -31.59 0.62 2.83
C GLU A 56 -30.74 1.89 2.99
N LEU A 57 -31.38 2.91 3.57
CA LEU A 57 -30.74 4.05 4.20
C LEU A 57 -29.84 3.51 5.32
N GLU A 58 -28.52 3.55 5.13
CA GLU A 58 -27.60 3.79 6.24
C GLU A 58 -26.29 4.38 5.70
N THR A 59 -25.87 5.44 6.36
CA THR A 59 -24.70 6.29 6.09
C THR A 59 -23.37 5.57 6.34
N GLY A 60 -23.16 4.40 5.73
CA GLY A 60 -21.93 3.64 5.86
C GLY A 60 -20.94 3.99 4.75
N THR A 61 -19.81 4.60 5.10
CA THR A 61 -18.65 4.64 4.22
C THR A 61 -18.25 3.18 3.90
N PRO A 62 -18.22 2.72 2.64
CA PRO A 62 -17.95 1.31 2.36
C PRO A 62 -16.65 0.83 2.99
N MET A 63 -16.65 -0.34 3.64
CA MET A 63 -15.44 -0.98 4.16
C MET A 63 -14.34 -1.11 3.08
N VAL A 64 -14.75 -1.22 1.82
CA VAL A 64 -13.88 -1.23 0.65
C VAL A 64 -13.02 0.03 0.56
N LEU A 65 -13.48 1.16 1.09
CA LEU A 65 -12.68 2.37 1.19
C LEU A 65 -11.62 2.32 2.27
N PHE A 66 -11.58 1.36 3.19
CA PHE A 66 -10.61 1.35 4.30
C PHE A 66 -9.79 0.07 4.39
N ASP A 67 -10.36 -1.05 3.94
CA ASP A 67 -9.70 -2.35 4.00
C ASP A 67 -10.03 -3.22 2.77
N LEU A 68 -9.48 -2.79 1.62
CA LEU A 68 -9.62 -3.45 0.33
C LEU A 68 -9.15 -4.91 0.38
N LYS A 69 -8.00 -5.15 1.02
CA LYS A 69 -7.35 -6.47 1.08
C LYS A 69 -8.17 -7.46 1.90
N THR A 70 -8.60 -7.07 3.10
CA THR A 70 -9.47 -7.93 3.92
C THR A 70 -10.83 -8.14 3.26
N THR A 71 -11.41 -7.12 2.62
CA THR A 71 -12.65 -7.28 1.84
C THR A 71 -12.49 -8.36 0.79
N LEU A 72 -11.45 -8.24 -0.04
CA LEU A 72 -11.15 -9.21 -1.09
C LEU A 72 -10.95 -10.61 -0.51
N ILE A 73 -10.14 -10.76 0.53
CA ILE A 73 -9.85 -12.06 1.15
C ILE A 73 -11.11 -12.70 1.72
N ARG A 74 -11.96 -11.93 2.43
CA ARG A 74 -13.18 -12.47 3.06
C ARG A 74 -14.19 -12.94 2.02
N ILE A 75 -14.47 -12.11 1.01
CA ILE A 75 -15.41 -12.48 -0.06
C ILE A 75 -14.84 -13.64 -0.88
N SER A 76 -13.55 -13.60 -1.20
CA SER A 76 -12.89 -14.70 -1.93
C SER A 76 -12.96 -16.00 -1.14
N SER A 77 -12.67 -15.97 0.16
CA SER A 77 -12.77 -17.13 1.04
C SER A 77 -14.16 -17.75 0.98
N TYR A 78 -15.21 -16.94 1.12
CA TYR A 78 -16.60 -17.41 1.02
C TYR A 78 -16.90 -18.12 -0.31
N ILE A 79 -16.43 -17.57 -1.44
CA ILE A 79 -16.60 -18.18 -2.76
C ILE A 79 -15.80 -19.49 -2.88
N ILE A 80 -14.54 -19.48 -2.42
CA ILE A 80 -13.62 -20.61 -2.52
C ILE A 80 -14.13 -21.80 -1.70
N THR A 81 -14.62 -21.56 -0.48
CA THR A 81 -15.12 -22.59 0.44
C THR A 81 -16.53 -23.09 0.09
N ASN A 82 -17.19 -22.52 -0.91
CA ASN A 82 -18.53 -22.94 -1.28
C ASN A 82 -18.48 -24.21 -2.15
N ASP A 83 -18.94 -25.33 -1.62
CA ASP A 83 -18.94 -26.63 -2.31
C ASP A 83 -19.99 -26.73 -3.42
N SER A 84 -20.97 -25.83 -3.46
CA SER A 84 -22.02 -25.83 -4.49
C SER A 84 -21.57 -25.21 -5.82
N LEU A 85 -20.41 -24.54 -5.84
CA LEU A 85 -19.90 -23.85 -7.02
C LEU A 85 -18.89 -24.72 -7.77
N THR A 86 -19.00 -24.76 -9.10
CA THR A 86 -17.97 -25.40 -9.92
C THR A 86 -16.67 -24.59 -9.89
N LYS A 87 -15.56 -25.21 -10.30
CA LYS A 87 -14.27 -24.49 -10.38
C LYS A 87 -14.34 -23.27 -11.31
N GLU A 88 -15.10 -23.38 -12.40
CA GLU A 88 -15.30 -22.29 -13.36
C GLU A 88 -16.17 -21.18 -12.78
N ASP A 89 -17.25 -21.51 -12.07
CA ASP A 89 -18.08 -20.52 -11.37
C ASP A 89 -17.26 -19.75 -10.33
N LYS A 90 -16.44 -20.47 -9.54
CA LYS A 90 -15.52 -19.86 -8.57
C LYS A 90 -14.59 -18.87 -9.26
N LYS A 91 -13.96 -19.26 -10.37
CA LYS A 91 -13.04 -18.40 -11.11
C LYS A 91 -13.73 -17.14 -11.63
N ASN A 92 -14.92 -17.26 -12.23
CA ASN A 92 -15.67 -16.14 -12.78
C ASN A 92 -16.16 -15.17 -11.68
N LEU A 93 -16.67 -15.70 -10.57
CA LEU A 93 -17.07 -14.88 -9.43
C LEU A 93 -15.88 -14.18 -8.78
N LEU A 94 -14.75 -14.87 -8.59
CA LEU A 94 -13.55 -14.28 -8.03
C LEU A 94 -12.99 -13.18 -8.95
N SER A 95 -13.00 -13.39 -10.27
CA SER A 95 -12.61 -12.36 -11.26
C SER A 95 -13.46 -11.10 -11.12
N PHE A 96 -14.78 -11.28 -11.06
CA PHE A 96 -15.71 -10.18 -10.89
C PHE A 96 -15.48 -9.42 -9.56
N ILE A 97 -15.34 -10.14 -8.44
CA ILE A 97 -15.06 -9.52 -7.14
C ILE A 97 -13.74 -8.76 -7.16
N TYR A 98 -12.69 -9.33 -7.76
CA TYR A 98 -11.42 -8.64 -7.95
C TYR A 98 -11.60 -7.33 -8.73
N GLN A 99 -12.34 -7.33 -9.84
CA GLN A 99 -12.62 -6.11 -10.61
C GLN A 99 -13.35 -5.06 -9.75
N ILE A 100 -14.39 -5.45 -9.01
CA ILE A 100 -15.13 -4.52 -8.14
C ILE A 100 -14.21 -3.90 -7.06
N VAL A 101 -13.41 -4.72 -6.38
CA VAL A 101 -12.49 -4.24 -5.33
C VAL A 101 -11.36 -3.40 -5.94
N LEU A 102 -10.85 -3.75 -7.11
CA LEU A 102 -9.81 -3.00 -7.82
C LEU A 102 -10.29 -1.58 -8.15
N TYR A 103 -11.49 -1.44 -8.73
CA TYR A 103 -12.03 -0.13 -9.09
C TYR A 103 -12.34 0.71 -7.86
N ALA A 104 -12.83 0.09 -6.78
CA ALA A 104 -12.98 0.79 -5.52
C ALA A 104 -11.63 1.26 -4.94
N GLY A 105 -10.58 0.45 -5.09
CA GLY A 105 -9.22 0.81 -4.73
C GLY A 105 -8.68 1.98 -5.54
N ILE A 106 -8.92 2.01 -6.85
CA ILE A 106 -8.57 3.15 -7.72
C ILE A 106 -9.23 4.44 -7.21
N VAL A 107 -10.52 4.40 -6.86
CA VAL A 107 -11.23 5.59 -6.33
C VAL A 107 -10.68 6.01 -4.97
N ARG A 108 -10.44 5.08 -4.03
CA ARG A 108 -9.80 5.41 -2.74
C ARG A 108 -8.45 6.09 -2.97
N SER A 109 -7.60 5.50 -3.79
CA SER A 109 -6.25 6.03 -4.02
C SER A 109 -6.26 7.37 -4.74
N ALA A 110 -7.25 7.63 -5.61
CA ALA A 110 -7.47 8.95 -6.17
C ALA A 110 -7.88 9.97 -5.10
N ILE A 111 -8.73 9.60 -4.14
CA ILE A 111 -9.12 10.44 -3.02
C ILE A 111 -7.90 10.79 -2.17
N VAL A 112 -7.12 9.79 -1.76
CA VAL A 112 -5.91 9.99 -0.95
C VAL A 112 -4.87 10.83 -1.70
N ALA A 113 -4.64 10.56 -2.99
CA ALA A 113 -3.69 11.32 -3.80
C ALA A 113 -4.12 12.78 -4.00
N ALA A 114 -5.42 13.03 -4.18
CA ALA A 114 -5.95 14.39 -4.26
C ALA A 114 -5.81 15.17 -2.94
N LEU A 115 -5.86 14.50 -1.79
CA LEU A 115 -5.62 15.14 -0.48
C LEU A 115 -4.15 15.51 -0.25
N HIS A 116 -3.22 14.78 -0.88
CA HIS A 116 -1.79 15.03 -0.71
C HIS A 116 -1.21 16.06 -1.68
N MET A 117 -1.94 16.43 -2.73
CA MET A 117 -1.41 17.36 -3.72
C MET A 117 -1.23 18.76 -3.10
N PRO A 118 -0.12 19.45 -3.36
CA PRO A 118 0.05 20.81 -2.90
C PRO A 118 -0.90 21.76 -3.65
N LEU A 119 -1.24 22.89 -3.04
CA LEU A 119 -2.07 23.94 -3.66
C LEU A 119 -1.55 24.37 -5.04
N SER A 120 -0.23 24.43 -5.21
CA SER A 120 0.44 24.77 -6.47
C SER A 120 0.13 23.81 -7.61
N GLN A 121 -0.17 22.54 -7.32
CA GLN A 121 -0.46 21.52 -8.33
C GLN A 121 -1.92 21.59 -8.82
N LEU A 122 -2.83 22.24 -8.07
CA LEU A 122 -4.27 22.24 -8.36
C LEU A 122 -4.59 22.77 -9.76
N ASP A 123 -3.98 23.87 -10.20
CA ASP A 123 -4.24 24.46 -11.52
C ASP A 123 -3.82 23.55 -12.67
N GLY A 124 -2.75 22.75 -12.47
CA GLY A 124 -2.28 21.77 -13.44
C GLY A 124 -3.28 20.62 -13.68
N THR A 125 -4.21 20.38 -12.76
CA THR A 125 -5.16 19.26 -12.84
C THR A 125 -6.31 19.48 -13.83
N ARG A 126 -6.55 20.71 -14.30
CA ARG A 126 -7.67 21.04 -15.22
C ARG A 126 -7.58 20.27 -16.54
N ASN A 127 -6.37 20.10 -17.05
CA ASN A 127 -6.08 19.38 -18.29
C ASN A 127 -5.47 17.99 -18.05
N LEU A 128 -5.69 17.41 -16.86
CA LEU A 128 -5.11 16.12 -16.48
C LEU A 128 -5.44 15.04 -17.52
N LYS A 129 -4.42 14.33 -17.98
CA LYS A 129 -4.53 13.15 -18.82
C LYS A 129 -3.53 12.12 -18.32
N LEU A 130 -4.05 10.98 -17.88
CA LEU A 130 -3.28 9.85 -17.37
C LEU A 130 -3.19 8.76 -18.44
N SER A 131 -2.42 7.70 -18.16
CA SER A 131 -2.15 6.61 -19.10
C SER A 131 -3.40 5.88 -19.60
N ASN A 132 -4.44 5.79 -18.75
CA ASN A 132 -5.72 5.17 -19.06
C ASN A 132 -6.89 6.14 -18.78
N GLU A 133 -7.97 5.99 -19.54
CA GLU A 133 -9.21 6.75 -19.40
C GLU A 133 -9.86 6.58 -18.04
N VAL A 134 -9.87 5.37 -17.45
CA VAL A 134 -10.38 5.10 -16.11
C VAL A 134 -9.66 5.97 -15.07
N PHE A 135 -8.32 5.99 -15.08
CA PHE A 135 -7.54 6.81 -14.15
C PHE A 135 -7.82 8.29 -14.34
N THR A 136 -7.84 8.73 -15.60
CA THR A 136 -8.14 10.14 -15.94
C THR A 136 -9.52 10.55 -15.41
N MET A 137 -10.53 9.70 -15.62
CA MET A 137 -11.91 9.98 -15.25
C MET A 137 -12.09 9.98 -13.73
N VAL A 138 -11.52 8.99 -13.02
CA VAL A 138 -11.58 8.93 -11.56
C VAL A 138 -10.96 10.18 -10.96
N MET A 139 -9.72 10.52 -11.35
CA MET A 139 -9.03 11.69 -10.80
C MET A 139 -9.79 12.99 -11.05
N LYS A 140 -10.29 13.19 -12.28
CA LYS A 140 -11.11 14.36 -12.61
C LYS A 140 -12.39 14.41 -11.79
N SER A 141 -13.11 13.30 -11.66
CA SER A 141 -14.34 13.23 -10.86
C SER A 141 -14.09 13.52 -9.38
N VAL A 142 -13.02 12.95 -8.81
CA VAL A 142 -12.62 13.16 -7.41
C VAL A 142 -12.24 14.63 -7.16
N ILE A 143 -11.33 15.18 -7.95
CA ILE A 143 -10.87 16.58 -7.82
C ILE A 143 -12.04 17.55 -8.01
N LYS A 144 -12.85 17.35 -9.06
CA LYS A 144 -14.04 18.16 -9.31
C LYS A 144 -14.98 18.14 -8.10
N ARG A 145 -15.22 16.95 -7.51
CA ARG A 145 -16.11 16.84 -6.35
C ARG A 145 -15.54 17.51 -5.11
N PHE A 146 -14.24 17.34 -4.84
CA PHE A 146 -13.55 17.98 -3.71
C PHE A 146 -13.75 19.49 -3.67
N PHE A 147 -13.57 20.17 -4.80
CA PHE A 147 -13.62 21.64 -4.88
C PHE A 147 -14.97 22.18 -5.38
N SER A 148 -15.98 21.33 -5.52
CA SER A 148 -17.34 21.76 -5.90
C SER A 148 -18.10 22.45 -4.76
N ARG A 149 -17.63 22.33 -3.51
CA ARG A 149 -18.33 22.81 -2.32
C ARG A 149 -17.93 24.25 -1.99
N HIS A 150 -18.90 25.16 -2.03
CA HIS A 150 -18.69 26.59 -1.79
C HIS A 150 -18.14 26.97 -0.40
N TYR A 151 -18.20 26.06 0.59
CA TYR A 151 -17.83 26.35 1.98
C TYR A 151 -16.48 25.78 2.42
N LEU A 152 -15.83 24.93 1.60
CA LEU A 152 -14.49 24.40 1.87
C LEU A 152 -13.53 25.07 0.90
N LYS A 153 -12.58 25.88 1.40
CA LYS A 153 -11.53 26.41 0.53
C LYS A 153 -10.51 25.31 0.27
N ALA A 154 -9.83 25.40 -0.87
CA ALA A 154 -8.73 24.48 -1.17
C ALA A 154 -7.63 24.55 -0.10
N GLU A 155 -7.41 25.75 0.45
CA GLU A 155 -6.49 26.05 1.55
C GLU A 155 -6.81 25.27 2.84
N ASP A 156 -8.08 24.91 3.06
CA ASP A 156 -8.50 24.17 4.26
C ASP A 156 -8.27 22.66 4.13
N ILE A 157 -8.02 22.16 2.91
CA ILE A 157 -7.94 20.73 2.58
C ILE A 157 -6.52 20.34 2.18
N LEU A 158 -5.85 21.18 1.40
CA LEU A 158 -4.57 20.89 0.77
C LEU A 158 -3.40 21.42 1.59
N VAL A 159 -2.24 20.80 1.42
CA VAL A 159 -0.99 21.24 2.04
C VAL A 159 -0.42 22.42 1.25
N GLU A 160 0.02 23.47 1.94
CA GLU A 160 0.64 24.65 1.31
C GLU A 160 1.99 24.31 0.66
N ASP A 161 2.86 23.61 1.41
CA ASP A 161 4.20 23.20 0.98
C ASP A 161 4.30 21.67 0.86
N GLY A 162 4.57 21.17 -0.34
CA GLY A 162 4.70 19.74 -0.59
C GLY A 162 5.33 19.42 -1.94
N ALA A 163 5.90 18.22 -2.06
CA ALA A 163 6.32 17.69 -3.35
C ALA A 163 5.09 17.38 -4.21
N GLU A 164 5.18 17.64 -5.52
CA GLU A 164 4.11 17.28 -6.46
C GLU A 164 3.79 15.79 -6.38
N VAL A 165 2.49 15.49 -6.37
CA VAL A 165 1.99 14.12 -6.33
C VAL A 165 1.94 13.54 -7.73
N ASP A 166 2.62 12.42 -7.92
CA ASP A 166 2.51 11.60 -9.13
C ASP A 166 1.25 10.71 -9.04
N PHE A 167 0.13 11.23 -9.54
CA PHE A 167 -1.17 10.53 -9.54
C PHE A 167 -1.10 9.19 -10.29
N GLU A 168 -0.37 9.16 -11.40
CA GLU A 168 -0.20 7.97 -12.24
C GLU A 168 0.41 6.84 -11.43
N LYS A 169 1.51 7.15 -10.74
CA LYS A 169 2.24 6.21 -9.90
C LYS A 169 1.42 5.74 -8.71
N ALA A 170 0.64 6.62 -8.08
CA ALA A 170 -0.20 6.27 -6.92
C ALA A 170 -1.31 5.28 -7.30
N LEU A 171 -1.98 5.51 -8.42
CA LEU A 171 -3.03 4.61 -8.94
C LEU A 171 -2.44 3.28 -9.41
N HIS A 172 -1.37 3.33 -10.21
CA HIS A 172 -0.66 2.12 -10.65
C HIS A 172 -0.18 1.26 -9.49
N TYR A 173 0.30 1.90 -8.42
CA TYR A 173 0.76 1.20 -7.23
C TYR A 173 -0.38 0.38 -6.61
N THR A 174 -1.53 1.02 -6.36
CA THR A 174 -2.70 0.36 -5.76
C THR A 174 -3.18 -0.81 -6.61
N CYS A 175 -3.26 -0.60 -7.93
CA CYS A 175 -3.63 -1.64 -8.87
C CYS A 175 -2.64 -2.82 -8.81
N THR A 176 -1.34 -2.54 -8.82
CA THR A 176 -0.30 -3.58 -8.78
C THR A 176 -0.36 -4.38 -7.48
N ASP A 177 -0.50 -3.72 -6.33
CA ASP A 177 -0.54 -4.34 -5.01
C ASP A 177 -1.76 -5.25 -4.84
N LEU A 178 -2.97 -4.78 -5.16
CA LEU A 178 -4.18 -5.60 -5.10
C LEU A 178 -4.13 -6.78 -6.08
N SER A 179 -3.63 -6.57 -7.29
CA SER A 179 -3.56 -7.61 -8.32
C SER A 179 -2.62 -8.73 -7.91
N ARG A 180 -1.47 -8.39 -7.33
CA ARG A 180 -0.50 -9.38 -6.83
C ARG A 180 -1.04 -10.16 -5.65
N LEU A 181 -1.67 -9.48 -4.69
CA LEU A 181 -2.33 -10.14 -3.58
C LEU A 181 -3.38 -11.14 -4.09
N THR A 182 -4.21 -10.71 -5.04
CA THR A 182 -5.26 -11.56 -5.64
C THR A 182 -4.66 -12.76 -6.35
N ALA A 183 -3.65 -12.53 -7.19
CA ALA A 183 -2.97 -13.58 -7.93
C ALA A 183 -2.34 -14.59 -6.96
N GLN A 184 -1.61 -14.15 -5.93
CA GLN A 184 -1.05 -15.04 -4.93
C GLN A 184 -2.13 -15.81 -4.18
N LEU A 185 -3.23 -15.17 -3.78
CA LEU A 185 -4.35 -15.85 -3.14
C LEU A 185 -4.92 -16.97 -4.04
N TRP A 186 -5.10 -16.70 -5.32
CA TRP A 186 -5.58 -17.71 -6.29
C TRP A 186 -4.59 -18.86 -6.47
N HIS A 187 -3.29 -18.58 -6.35
CA HIS A 187 -2.24 -19.60 -6.37
C HIS A 187 -2.39 -20.57 -5.19
N GLU A 188 -2.37 -20.01 -3.98
CA GLU A 188 -2.39 -20.77 -2.73
C GLU A 188 -3.70 -21.55 -2.58
N CYS A 189 -4.82 -20.97 -3.02
CA CYS A 189 -6.13 -21.62 -2.97
C CYS A 189 -6.38 -22.58 -4.14
N GLY A 190 -5.41 -22.79 -5.06
CA GLY A 190 -5.54 -23.74 -6.16
C GLY A 190 -6.58 -23.36 -7.25
N ILE A 191 -7.02 -22.11 -7.27
CA ILE A 191 -7.93 -21.56 -8.30
C ILE A 191 -7.19 -21.50 -9.64
N HIS A 192 -6.01 -20.89 -9.62
CA HIS A 192 -5.09 -20.86 -10.75
C HIS A 192 -3.67 -21.09 -10.26
N LYS A 193 -3.08 -22.24 -10.61
CA LYS A 193 -1.68 -22.54 -10.26
C LYS A 193 -0.77 -21.95 -11.32
N TYR A 194 0.19 -21.16 -10.89
CA TYR A 194 1.21 -20.57 -11.74
C TYR A 194 2.46 -21.45 -11.64
N ASP A 195 3.18 -21.64 -12.74
CA ASP A 195 4.44 -22.38 -12.73
C ASP A 195 5.46 -21.69 -11.81
N GLN A 196 6.40 -22.45 -11.23
CA GLN A 196 7.44 -21.93 -10.32
C GLN A 196 8.32 -20.83 -10.96
N GLY A 197 8.30 -20.69 -12.29
CA GLY A 197 8.96 -19.61 -13.03
C GLY A 197 8.07 -18.39 -13.34
N ASN A 198 6.77 -18.43 -13.04
CA ASN A 198 5.85 -17.33 -13.33
C ASN A 198 6.02 -16.20 -12.30
N CYS A 199 6.64 -15.15 -12.78
CA CYS A 199 7.11 -14.02 -12.01
C CYS A 199 5.97 -13.07 -11.62
N ILE A 200 4.96 -13.48 -10.84
CA ILE A 200 3.93 -12.53 -10.33
C ILE A 200 4.60 -11.32 -9.65
N ASN A 201 5.74 -11.55 -8.98
CA ASN A 201 6.56 -10.52 -8.35
C ASN A 201 7.19 -9.52 -9.34
N ARG A 202 7.40 -9.91 -10.61
CA ARG A 202 8.00 -9.05 -11.65
C ARG A 202 7.01 -8.62 -12.73
N ALA A 203 5.86 -9.27 -12.83
CA ALA A 203 4.80 -8.93 -13.75
C ALA A 203 4.28 -7.51 -13.47
N THR A 204 3.96 -6.82 -14.56
CA THR A 204 3.27 -5.54 -14.60
C THR A 204 1.82 -5.71 -14.14
N PHE A 205 1.19 -4.59 -13.75
CA PHE A 205 -0.21 -4.61 -13.39
C PHE A 205 -1.09 -5.20 -14.52
N MET A 206 -0.92 -4.76 -15.77
CA MET A 206 -1.77 -5.21 -16.87
C MET A 206 -1.60 -6.69 -17.21
N GLU A 207 -0.39 -7.23 -17.09
CA GLU A 207 -0.16 -8.68 -17.24
C GLU A 207 -0.95 -9.49 -16.20
N ILE A 208 -0.96 -9.03 -14.95
CA ILE A 208 -1.71 -9.69 -13.87
C ILE A 208 -3.22 -9.45 -14.04
N TYR A 209 -3.63 -8.26 -14.48
CA TYR A 209 -5.03 -7.94 -14.74
C TYR A 209 -5.60 -8.90 -15.80
N LYS A 210 -4.92 -9.03 -16.94
CA LYS A 210 -5.28 -9.96 -18.00
C LYS A 210 -5.37 -11.40 -17.51
N LEU A 211 -4.44 -11.81 -16.65
CA LEU A 211 -4.42 -13.15 -16.05
C LEU A 211 -5.64 -13.42 -15.15
N LEU A 212 -6.06 -12.41 -14.38
CA LEU A 212 -7.16 -12.52 -13.43
C LEU A 212 -8.53 -12.39 -14.10
N THR A 213 -8.65 -11.55 -15.14
CA THR A 213 -9.94 -11.19 -15.72
C THR A 213 -10.17 -11.67 -17.15
N ASN A 214 -9.11 -12.10 -17.85
CA ASN A 214 -9.07 -12.28 -19.31
C ASN A 214 -9.34 -11.00 -20.13
N ASP A 215 -9.31 -9.83 -19.51
CA ASP A 215 -9.47 -8.54 -20.20
C ASP A 215 -8.11 -7.88 -20.47
N ASP A 216 -7.95 -7.30 -21.65
CA ASP A 216 -6.71 -6.62 -22.04
C ASP A 216 -6.63 -5.16 -21.54
N GLU A 217 -7.77 -4.56 -21.16
CA GLU A 217 -7.86 -3.15 -20.78
C GLU A 217 -8.87 -2.93 -19.65
N LEU A 218 -8.67 -1.85 -18.89
CA LEU A 218 -9.64 -1.38 -17.90
C LEU A 218 -10.88 -0.78 -18.60
N SER A 219 -12.05 -1.33 -18.29
CA SER A 219 -13.34 -0.82 -18.79
C SER A 219 -14.02 0.16 -17.82
N LEU A 220 -14.50 1.29 -18.36
CA LEU A 220 -15.36 2.23 -17.63
C LEU A 220 -16.63 1.60 -17.03
N LYS A 221 -17.07 0.43 -17.54
CA LYS A 221 -18.26 -0.30 -17.04
C LYS A 221 -18.20 -0.56 -15.53
N PHE A 222 -17.02 -0.81 -14.98
CA PHE A 222 -16.86 -1.15 -13.56
C PHE A 222 -16.67 0.08 -12.68
N LEU A 223 -16.60 1.27 -13.27
CA LEU A 223 -16.40 2.50 -12.52
C LEU A 223 -17.69 2.91 -11.77
N PRO A 224 -17.67 3.00 -10.43
CA PRO A 224 -18.89 3.25 -9.67
C PRO A 224 -19.18 4.75 -9.61
N HIS A 225 -19.53 5.38 -10.74
CA HIS A 225 -19.67 6.84 -10.89
C HIS A 225 -20.46 7.53 -9.78
N ILE A 226 -21.64 7.02 -9.44
CA ILE A 226 -22.51 7.57 -8.39
C ILE A 226 -21.86 7.47 -7.00
N HIS A 227 -21.05 6.43 -6.79
CA HIS A 227 -20.38 6.20 -5.52
C HIS A 227 -19.14 7.08 -5.34
N ILE A 228 -18.45 7.48 -6.42
CA ILE A 228 -17.30 8.39 -6.33
C ILE A 228 -17.69 9.66 -5.57
N GLU A 229 -18.80 10.28 -5.96
CA GLU A 229 -19.27 11.50 -5.29
C GLU A 229 -19.64 11.25 -3.83
N LYS A 230 -20.41 10.18 -3.55
CA LYS A 230 -20.78 9.79 -2.19
C LYS A 230 -19.57 9.50 -1.30
N TRP A 231 -18.50 8.93 -1.85
CA TRP A 231 -17.29 8.56 -1.12
C TRP A 231 -16.44 9.77 -0.80
N VAL A 232 -16.25 10.67 -1.78
CA VAL A 232 -15.60 11.97 -1.53
C VAL A 232 -16.37 12.74 -0.45
N ASP A 233 -17.71 12.75 -0.54
CA ASP A 233 -18.56 13.40 0.45
C ASP A 233 -18.42 12.80 1.86
N ALA A 234 -18.31 11.48 1.94
CA ALA A 234 -18.10 10.77 3.19
C ALA A 234 -16.74 11.13 3.80
N VAL A 235 -15.66 11.09 3.02
CA VAL A 235 -14.31 11.46 3.48
C VAL A 235 -14.26 12.91 3.95
N LEU A 236 -14.85 13.84 3.18
CA LEU A 236 -14.94 15.25 3.55
C LEU A 236 -15.74 15.50 4.83
N ARG A 237 -16.75 14.67 5.13
CA ARG A 237 -17.51 14.77 6.38
C ARG A 237 -16.65 14.50 7.61
N TRP A 238 -15.68 13.60 7.49
CA TRP A 238 -14.77 13.21 8.58
C TRP A 238 -13.50 14.06 8.62
N PHE A 239 -13.23 14.86 7.59
CA PHE A 239 -12.03 15.69 7.48
C PHE A 239 -11.82 16.67 8.65
N PRO A 240 -12.85 17.29 9.27
CA PRO A 240 -12.66 18.13 10.46
C PRO A 240 -12.12 17.38 11.69
N CYS A 241 -12.17 16.04 11.69
CA CYS A 241 -11.56 15.24 12.75
C CYS A 241 -10.04 15.17 12.52
N LYS A 242 -9.28 15.86 13.37
CA LYS A 242 -7.82 15.96 13.29
C LYS A 242 -7.12 14.61 13.11
N ASN A 243 -7.49 13.61 13.93
CA ASN A 243 -6.91 12.26 13.84
C ASN A 243 -7.20 11.58 12.48
N PHE A 244 -8.37 11.83 11.90
CA PHE A 244 -8.75 11.24 10.62
C PHE A 244 -7.96 11.87 9.47
N ALA A 245 -7.90 13.20 9.41
CA ALA A 245 -7.11 13.91 8.42
C ALA A 245 -5.62 13.55 8.51
N GLU A 246 -5.04 13.56 9.72
CA GLU A 246 -3.64 13.17 9.94
C GLU A 246 -3.36 11.74 9.48
N ASN A 247 -4.24 10.77 9.77
CA ASN A 247 -4.06 9.39 9.33
C ASN A 247 -4.10 9.26 7.80
N LEU A 248 -4.98 10.00 7.13
CA LEU A 248 -5.07 10.02 5.67
C LEU A 248 -3.85 10.67 5.03
N HIS A 249 -3.35 11.79 5.57
CA HIS A 249 -2.13 12.44 5.09
C HIS A 249 -0.84 11.64 5.37
N ASN A 250 -0.88 10.73 6.34
CA ASN A 250 0.23 9.82 6.61
C ASN A 250 0.14 8.52 5.79
N GLU A 251 -0.93 8.32 5.03
CA GLU A 251 -1.09 7.12 4.21
C GLU A 251 -0.15 7.17 2.99
N PRO A 252 0.70 6.15 2.79
CA PRO A 252 1.66 6.18 1.69
C PRO A 252 0.96 6.10 0.34
N LEU A 253 1.14 7.12 -0.51
CA LEU A 253 0.64 7.14 -1.90
C LEU A 253 1.34 6.14 -2.81
N SER A 254 2.57 5.77 -2.47
CA SER A 254 3.30 4.74 -3.17
C SER A 254 4.07 3.92 -2.16
N TRP A 255 3.90 2.60 -2.20
CA TRP A 255 4.79 1.71 -1.48
C TRP A 255 5.89 1.26 -2.43
N ARG A 256 7.14 1.39 -1.99
CA ARG A 256 8.23 0.75 -2.71
C ARG A 256 8.13 -0.73 -2.42
N ARG A 257 8.24 -1.57 -3.46
CA ARG A 257 8.45 -3.01 -3.24
C ARG A 257 9.56 -3.15 -2.20
N PHE A 258 9.40 -4.11 -1.29
CA PHE A 258 10.48 -4.56 -0.40
C PHE A 258 11.60 -5.28 -1.19
N THR A 259 11.97 -4.73 -2.36
CA THR A 259 13.02 -5.21 -3.23
C THR A 259 14.25 -4.34 -3.01
N LEU A 260 15.38 -4.99 -2.84
CA LEU A 260 16.65 -4.30 -2.70
C LEU A 260 17.05 -3.63 -4.01
N LEU A 261 17.75 -2.48 -3.89
CA LEU A 261 18.27 -1.75 -5.04
C LEU A 261 19.17 -2.63 -5.91
N THR A 262 19.10 -2.41 -7.22
CA THR A 262 20.10 -2.95 -8.13
C THR A 262 21.41 -2.21 -7.93
N LEU A 263 22.47 -2.96 -7.66
CA LEU A 263 23.79 -2.43 -7.35
C LEU A 263 24.67 -2.33 -8.62
N PRO A 264 25.57 -1.34 -8.73
CA PRO A 264 26.56 -1.26 -9.80
C PRO A 264 27.47 -2.50 -9.84
N LYS A 265 28.06 -2.77 -11.01
CA LYS A 265 28.97 -3.91 -11.18
C LYS A 265 30.27 -3.74 -10.41
N ASN A 266 30.84 -2.53 -10.40
CA ASN A 266 32.08 -2.25 -9.69
C ASN A 266 31.75 -1.51 -8.39
N TYR A 267 32.44 -1.87 -7.31
CA TYR A 267 32.27 -1.19 -6.03
C TYR A 267 32.72 0.28 -6.09
N ASP A 268 33.76 0.58 -6.87
CA ASP A 268 34.28 1.95 -7.02
C ASP A 268 33.24 2.89 -7.63
N ASP A 269 32.42 2.41 -8.57
CA ASP A 269 31.33 3.20 -9.16
C ASP A 269 30.27 3.55 -8.10
N LEU A 270 29.93 2.58 -7.24
CA LEU A 270 29.03 2.80 -6.12
C LEU A 270 29.65 3.81 -5.12
N PHE A 271 30.89 3.58 -4.70
CA PHE A 271 31.57 4.42 -3.74
C PHE A 271 31.67 5.86 -4.24
N ALA A 272 32.12 6.07 -5.47
CA ALA A 272 32.18 7.39 -6.10
C ALA A 272 30.81 8.07 -6.18
N GLY A 273 29.74 7.32 -6.44
CA GLY A 273 28.38 7.85 -6.51
C GLY A 273 27.86 8.42 -5.19
N PHE A 274 28.33 7.90 -4.05
CA PHE A 274 27.89 8.31 -2.70
C PHE A 274 28.96 9.05 -1.89
N PHE A 275 30.20 9.11 -2.36
CA PHE A 275 31.30 9.78 -1.69
C PHE A 275 30.96 11.25 -1.41
N GLY A 276 31.23 11.69 -0.17
CA GLY A 276 31.02 13.09 0.25
C GLY A 276 29.55 13.52 0.37
N ARG A 277 28.57 12.63 0.15
CA ARG A 277 27.15 12.98 0.37
C ARG A 277 26.85 13.15 1.86
N ALA A 278 26.02 14.15 2.18
CA ALA A 278 25.56 14.41 3.53
C ALA A 278 24.44 13.46 3.95
N CYS A 279 24.41 13.08 5.24
CA CYS A 279 23.26 12.44 5.84
C CYS A 279 22.05 13.37 5.79
N ILE A 280 20.89 12.83 5.43
CA ILE A 280 19.64 13.60 5.35
C ILE A 280 19.20 14.09 6.73
N ALA A 281 19.50 13.35 7.80
CA ALA A 281 19.06 13.70 9.14
C ALA A 281 19.87 14.84 9.78
N CYS A 282 21.21 14.83 9.64
CA CYS A 282 22.07 15.82 10.30
C CYS A 282 22.74 16.81 9.35
N GLY A 283 22.66 16.61 8.03
CA GLY A 283 23.31 17.47 7.03
C GLY A 283 24.83 17.36 6.96
N LEU A 284 25.47 16.51 7.78
CA LEU A 284 26.92 16.29 7.78
C LEU A 284 27.32 15.09 6.92
N VAL A 285 28.53 15.14 6.36
CA VAL A 285 29.13 13.99 5.66
C VAL A 285 29.43 12.89 6.70
N PRO A 286 28.84 11.69 6.58
CA PRO A 286 29.00 10.65 7.60
C PRO A 286 30.42 10.08 7.64
N ARG A 287 30.97 9.89 8.85
CA ARG A 287 32.22 9.12 9.04
C ARG A 287 32.02 7.63 8.81
N MET A 288 30.86 7.12 9.20
CA MET A 288 30.40 5.76 8.96
C MET A 288 29.15 5.79 8.08
N PRO A 289 29.29 5.94 6.76
CA PRO A 289 28.17 6.02 5.84
C PRO A 289 27.59 4.63 5.54
N PHE A 290 26.27 4.54 5.70
CA PHE A 290 25.46 3.39 5.29
C PHE A 290 24.47 3.83 4.21
N ILE A 291 24.28 3.00 3.19
CA ILE A 291 23.26 3.21 2.17
C ILE A 291 22.09 2.27 2.47
N CYS A 292 20.90 2.83 2.64
CA CYS A 292 19.68 2.02 2.73
C CYS A 292 19.35 1.42 1.35
N LEU A 293 19.38 0.09 1.25
CA LEU A 293 19.12 -0.65 0.02
C LEU A 293 17.64 -0.71 -0.37
N LEU A 294 16.75 -0.04 0.37
CA LEU A 294 15.33 0.10 0.02
C LEU A 294 15.04 1.47 -0.61
N CYS A 295 15.67 2.54 -0.11
CA CYS A 295 15.37 3.91 -0.52
C CYS A 295 16.52 4.67 -1.18
N ALA A 296 17.75 4.11 -1.14
CA ALA A 296 18.99 4.72 -1.62
C ALA A 296 19.48 5.93 -0.81
N GLN A 297 18.94 6.17 0.38
CA GLN A 297 19.39 7.27 1.23
C GLN A 297 20.67 6.90 1.99
N ILE A 298 21.55 7.89 2.17
CA ILE A 298 22.75 7.77 2.99
C ILE A 298 22.42 8.16 4.43
N VAL A 299 22.79 7.29 5.37
CA VAL A 299 22.58 7.44 6.80
C VAL A 299 23.88 7.29 7.57
N CYS A 300 23.99 8.02 8.67
CA CYS A 300 25.13 8.01 9.59
C CYS A 300 24.93 6.94 10.67
N LEU A 301 25.94 6.09 10.89
CA LEU A 301 26.04 5.36 12.16
C LEU A 301 27.11 6.04 13.03
N ASP A 302 26.79 7.23 13.56
CA ASP A 302 27.73 8.03 14.34
C ASP A 302 26.97 8.84 15.42
N SER A 303 27.71 9.32 16.43
CA SER A 303 27.14 10.03 17.57
C SER A 303 26.47 11.36 17.19
N CYS A 304 26.79 11.92 16.02
CA CYS A 304 26.20 13.16 15.51
C CYS A 304 24.70 13.04 15.23
N CYS A 305 24.18 11.84 15.05
CA CYS A 305 22.77 11.58 14.75
C CYS A 305 22.05 10.83 15.89
N THR A 306 22.62 10.85 17.09
CA THR A 306 22.00 10.18 18.25
C THR A 306 20.80 11.00 18.72
N ILE A 307 19.61 10.45 18.60
CA ILE A 307 18.40 11.10 19.11
C ILE A 307 18.15 10.60 20.52
N ARG A 308 18.13 11.54 21.48
CA ARG A 308 17.64 11.28 22.83
C ARG A 308 16.12 11.34 22.77
N SER A 309 15.45 10.21 22.58
CA SER A 309 13.99 10.19 22.49
C SER A 309 13.37 10.44 23.88
N ARG A 310 12.83 11.65 24.10
CA ARG A 310 11.83 11.92 25.15
C ARG A 310 10.39 11.70 24.66
N GLU A 311 10.18 11.42 23.37
CA GLU A 311 8.86 11.50 22.73
C GLU A 311 8.34 10.19 22.11
N LEU A 312 9.06 9.07 22.20
CA LEU A 312 8.65 7.82 21.52
C LEU A 312 8.21 6.68 22.44
N THR A 313 8.27 6.83 23.77
CA THR A 313 7.81 5.78 24.70
C THR A 313 7.13 6.37 25.92
N SER A 314 5.86 6.04 26.12
CA SER A 314 5.21 6.13 27.43
C SER A 314 5.83 5.07 28.34
N ALA A 315 6.76 5.50 29.20
CA ALA A 315 7.46 4.79 30.30
C ALA A 315 8.99 4.83 30.15
N ASN A 316 9.63 5.66 30.99
CA ASN A 316 10.91 5.49 31.70
C ASN A 316 12.12 4.75 31.09
N GLU A 317 12.28 4.62 29.77
CA GLU A 317 13.53 4.18 29.16
C GLU A 317 14.12 5.27 28.26
N ASN A 318 15.21 5.90 28.70
CA ASN A 318 16.03 6.81 27.89
C ASN A 318 16.81 5.97 26.86
N ILE A 319 16.16 5.49 25.80
CA ILE A 319 16.86 4.76 24.74
C ILE A 319 17.35 5.77 23.70
N SER A 320 18.67 5.92 23.59
CA SER A 320 19.28 6.62 22.47
C SER A 320 19.15 5.74 21.22
N ALA A 321 18.39 6.18 20.22
CA ALA A 321 18.34 5.52 18.92
C ALA A 321 19.36 6.18 17.98
N ASN A 322 20.10 5.37 17.22
CA ASN A 322 20.95 5.87 16.14
C ASN A 322 20.14 6.10 14.86
N GLU A 323 20.71 6.80 13.89
CA GLU A 323 19.99 7.14 12.65
C GLU A 323 19.66 5.92 11.79
N VAL A 324 20.48 4.86 11.80
CA VAL A 324 20.19 3.62 11.07
C VAL A 324 18.91 2.97 11.63
N GLU A 325 18.78 2.90 12.95
CA GLU A 325 17.58 2.38 13.62
C GLU A 325 16.36 3.26 13.36
N ARG A 326 16.49 4.59 13.51
CA ARG A 326 15.39 5.52 13.25
C ARG A 326 14.94 5.44 11.80
N HIS A 327 15.88 5.44 10.85
CA HIS A 327 15.59 5.33 9.44
C HIS A 327 14.88 4.02 9.13
N THR A 328 15.26 2.92 9.78
CA THR A 328 14.59 1.61 9.61
C THR A 328 13.11 1.66 10.01
N VAL A 329 12.78 2.35 11.10
CA VAL A 329 11.38 2.53 11.52
C VAL A 329 10.59 3.35 10.49
N ILE A 330 11.17 4.43 9.97
CA ILE A 330 10.50 5.36 9.05
C ILE A 330 10.40 4.79 7.63
N CYS A 331 11.49 4.21 7.11
CA CYS A 331 11.59 3.77 5.74
C CYS A 331 10.85 2.46 5.48
N SER A 332 10.80 1.58 6.48
CA SER A 332 10.43 0.18 6.28
C SER A 332 9.84 -0.47 7.52
N SER A 333 9.24 0.34 8.40
CA SER A 333 8.44 -0.11 9.54
C SER A 333 9.15 -1.10 10.48
N GLY A 334 10.47 -0.96 10.65
CA GLY A 334 11.24 -1.74 11.64
C GLY A 334 12.19 -2.80 11.06
N VAL A 335 12.17 -3.04 9.74
CA VAL A 335 13.12 -3.97 9.08
C VAL A 335 13.86 -3.28 7.94
N GLY A 336 15.19 -3.22 7.96
CA GLY A 336 16.01 -2.50 6.98
C GLY A 336 17.20 -3.31 6.48
N CYS A 337 17.66 -3.03 5.26
CA CYS A 337 18.86 -3.63 4.68
C CYS A 337 19.80 -2.52 4.22
N PHE A 338 21.03 -2.55 4.68
CA PHE A 338 22.00 -1.47 4.50
C PHE A 338 23.33 -1.99 3.97
N LEU A 339 23.99 -1.19 3.14
CA LEU A 339 25.36 -1.42 2.70
C LEU A 339 26.30 -0.38 3.32
N SER A 340 27.31 -0.85 4.06
CA SER A 340 28.33 0.02 4.66
C SER A 340 29.41 0.36 3.63
N LEU A 341 29.56 1.66 3.32
CA LEU A 341 30.54 2.12 2.32
C LEU A 341 32.01 1.97 2.76
N ASN A 342 32.27 1.92 4.06
CA ASN A 342 33.64 1.74 4.57
C ASN A 342 34.07 0.27 4.62
N THR A 343 33.10 -0.66 4.56
CA THR A 343 33.40 -2.09 4.79
C THR A 343 32.94 -3.01 3.68
N SER A 344 32.12 -2.52 2.74
CA SER A 344 31.37 -3.29 1.73
C SER A 344 30.36 -4.29 2.32
N LEU A 345 30.17 -4.31 3.64
CA LEU A 345 29.30 -5.28 4.30
C LEU A 345 27.83 -4.88 4.23
N ILE A 346 26.98 -5.88 4.02
CA ILE A 346 25.55 -5.80 4.18
C ILE A 346 25.19 -6.00 5.65
N VAL A 347 24.39 -5.08 6.17
CA VAL A 347 23.84 -5.10 7.53
C VAL A 347 22.31 -5.09 7.43
N ILE A 348 21.69 -6.09 8.04
CA ILE A 348 20.22 -6.19 8.13
C ILE A 348 19.82 -5.75 9.53
N VAL A 349 18.89 -4.81 9.65
CA VAL A 349 18.37 -4.30 10.93
C VAL A 349 16.94 -4.77 11.09
N CYS A 350 16.60 -5.34 12.24
CA CYS A 350 15.24 -5.80 12.58
C CYS A 350 14.99 -5.53 14.06
N ASP A 351 13.99 -4.72 14.39
CA ASP A 351 13.59 -4.42 15.78
C ASP A 351 14.76 -4.00 16.69
N ARG A 352 15.57 -3.04 16.24
CA ARG A 352 16.79 -2.54 16.93
C ARG A 352 17.92 -3.57 17.10
N ARG A 353 17.80 -4.73 16.46
CA ARG A 353 18.88 -5.71 16.36
C ARG A 353 19.50 -5.61 14.97
N ALA A 354 20.78 -5.94 14.85
CA ALA A 354 21.43 -5.98 13.54
C ALA A 354 22.07 -7.36 13.29
N ALA A 355 22.08 -7.75 12.03
CA ALA A 355 22.73 -8.94 11.54
C ALA A 355 23.74 -8.55 10.46
N LEU A 356 24.96 -9.07 10.57
CA LEU A 356 25.98 -8.94 9.53
C LEU A 356 25.77 -10.07 8.52
N TRP A 357 25.33 -9.73 7.31
CA TRP A 357 25.09 -10.73 6.26
C TRP A 357 26.37 -11.08 5.48
N GLY A 358 27.28 -10.13 5.30
CA GLY A 358 28.51 -10.27 4.52
C GLY A 358 28.56 -9.31 3.33
N SER A 359 29.56 -9.43 2.44
CA SER A 359 29.65 -8.55 1.26
C SER A 359 29.05 -9.17 0.01
N VAL A 360 28.31 -8.40 -0.79
CA VAL A 360 27.90 -8.81 -2.15
C VAL A 360 28.95 -8.50 -3.20
N TYR A 361 30.01 -7.77 -2.82
CA TYR A 361 31.14 -7.42 -3.66
C TYR A 361 32.36 -8.26 -3.29
N LEU A 362 32.93 -8.93 -4.28
CA LEU A 362 34.07 -9.84 -4.11
C LEU A 362 35.23 -9.41 -5.00
N ASP A 363 36.45 -9.72 -4.59
CA ASP A 363 37.62 -9.52 -5.45
C ASP A 363 37.61 -10.52 -6.63
N ALA A 364 38.59 -10.39 -7.53
CA ALA A 364 38.73 -11.27 -8.70
C ALA A 364 38.89 -12.77 -8.36
N HIS A 365 39.23 -13.11 -7.11
CA HIS A 365 39.36 -14.49 -6.63
C HIS A 365 38.12 -14.98 -5.88
N GLY A 366 37.07 -14.14 -5.76
CA GLY A 366 35.85 -14.48 -5.04
C GLY A 366 35.94 -14.29 -3.53
N GLU A 367 36.93 -13.54 -3.04
CA GLU A 367 37.11 -13.25 -1.62
C GLU A 367 36.48 -11.92 -1.21
N GLU A 368 36.02 -11.82 0.04
CA GLU A 368 35.63 -10.54 0.63
C GLU A 368 36.87 -9.71 0.97
N ASP A 369 36.81 -8.40 0.76
CA ASP A 369 37.77 -7.45 1.35
C ASP A 369 37.12 -6.72 2.53
N ARG A 370 37.05 -7.41 3.68
CA ARG A 370 36.42 -6.88 4.89
C ARG A 370 37.12 -5.61 5.34
N ASN A 371 36.34 -4.55 5.55
CA ASN A 371 36.83 -3.21 5.91
C ASN A 371 37.74 -2.58 4.83
N LEU A 372 37.69 -3.08 3.59
CA LEU A 372 38.44 -2.56 2.44
C LEU A 372 39.94 -2.41 2.70
N ARG A 373 40.51 -3.26 3.56
CA ARG A 373 41.91 -3.14 4.01
C ARG A 373 42.92 -3.52 2.94
N ARG A 374 42.56 -4.42 2.02
CA ARG A 374 43.47 -4.87 0.95
C ARG A 374 43.47 -3.88 -0.21
N GLY A 375 42.41 -3.07 -0.35
CA GLY A 375 42.28 -2.08 -1.41
C GLY A 375 42.16 -2.72 -2.79
N LYS A 376 41.66 -3.97 -2.86
CA LYS A 376 41.49 -4.67 -4.14
C LYS A 376 40.23 -4.18 -4.85
N PRO A 377 40.22 -4.12 -6.20
CA PRO A 377 38.99 -3.92 -6.95
C PRO A 377 37.95 -4.99 -6.60
N LEU A 378 36.73 -4.56 -6.28
CA LEU A 378 35.63 -5.45 -5.93
C LEU A 378 34.51 -5.37 -6.97
N PHE A 379 33.95 -6.54 -7.26
CA PHE A 379 32.94 -6.74 -8.28
C PHE A 379 31.71 -7.41 -7.71
N LEU A 380 30.54 -7.00 -8.19
CA LEU A 380 29.26 -7.52 -7.74
C LEU A 380 29.13 -9.00 -8.09
N SER A 381 28.96 -9.85 -7.07
CA SER A 381 28.72 -11.27 -7.25
C SER A 381 27.24 -11.55 -7.44
N LYS A 382 26.83 -11.88 -8.67
CA LYS A 382 25.43 -12.24 -9.00
C LYS A 382 24.87 -13.29 -8.05
N ARG A 383 25.64 -14.34 -7.76
CA ARG A 383 25.27 -15.42 -6.83
C ARG A 383 24.97 -14.90 -5.42
N ARG A 384 25.78 -13.98 -4.91
CA ARG A 384 25.58 -13.42 -3.57
C ARG A 384 24.40 -12.45 -3.54
N VAL A 385 24.19 -11.66 -4.58
CA VAL A 385 23.01 -10.78 -4.70
C VAL A 385 21.72 -11.60 -4.71
N GLU A 386 21.66 -12.67 -5.52
CA GLU A 386 20.49 -13.56 -5.56
C GLU A 386 20.24 -14.21 -4.19
N ARG A 387 21.29 -14.62 -3.49
CA ARG A 387 21.17 -15.16 -2.14
C ARG A 387 20.67 -14.13 -1.14
N LEU A 388 21.21 -12.91 -1.15
CA LEU A 388 20.76 -11.82 -0.29
C LEU A 388 19.29 -11.49 -0.54
N MET A 389 18.87 -11.42 -1.80
CA MET A 389 17.48 -11.18 -2.17
C MET A 389 16.56 -12.30 -1.63
N ALA A 390 16.95 -13.57 -1.79
CA ALA A 390 16.19 -14.69 -1.25
C ALA A 390 16.11 -14.65 0.29
N ASP A 391 17.22 -14.43 0.98
CA ASP A 391 17.25 -14.33 2.46
C ASP A 391 16.40 -13.13 2.95
N TRP A 392 16.42 -12.02 2.21
CA TRP A 392 15.60 -10.85 2.49
C TRP A 392 14.11 -11.11 2.25
N GLU A 393 13.73 -11.74 1.15
CA GLU A 393 12.34 -12.09 0.84
C GLU A 393 11.76 -13.10 1.84
N MET A 394 12.55 -14.08 2.26
CA MET A 394 12.14 -15.11 3.22
C MET A 394 12.28 -14.68 4.68
N GLN A 395 12.88 -13.51 4.94
CA GLN A 395 13.20 -13.03 6.28
C GLN A 395 14.09 -14.01 7.10
N THR A 396 14.92 -14.81 6.43
CA THR A 396 15.70 -15.91 7.04
C THR A 396 17.08 -15.46 7.54
N PHE A 397 17.15 -14.31 8.21
CA PHE A 397 18.40 -13.73 8.72
C PHE A 397 18.54 -13.75 10.24
N GLU A 398 17.59 -14.36 10.96
CA GLU A 398 17.58 -14.44 12.43
C GLU A 398 18.84 -15.10 13.02
N HIS A 399 19.39 -16.09 12.33
CA HIS A 399 20.59 -16.81 12.76
C HIS A 399 21.89 -15.97 12.70
N LEU A 400 21.84 -14.78 12.08
CA LEU A 400 22.96 -13.86 11.93
C LEU A 400 22.86 -12.65 12.88
N ILE A 401 21.83 -12.59 13.72
CA ILE A 401 21.58 -11.46 14.61
C ILE A 401 22.64 -11.42 15.72
N VAL A 402 23.31 -10.28 15.83
CA VAL A 402 24.24 -9.94 16.90
C VAL A 402 23.81 -8.62 17.54
N ASN A 403 24.05 -8.44 18.84
CA ASN A 403 23.83 -7.14 19.49
C ASN A 403 24.89 -6.14 19.00
N PHE A 404 24.57 -5.41 17.93
CA PHE A 404 25.51 -4.52 17.23
C PHE A 404 25.50 -3.08 17.75
N PHE A 405 24.44 -2.67 18.45
CA PHE A 405 24.20 -1.26 18.83
C PHE A 405 24.31 -0.99 20.35
N ASN A 406 25.05 -1.81 21.10
CA ASN A 406 25.27 -1.60 22.54
C ASN A 406 26.42 -0.63 22.85
#